data_AF-A0A518IJD8-F1
#
_entry.id   AF-A0A518IJD8-F1
#
_cell.length_a   1.000
_cell.length_b   1.000
_cell.length_c   1.000
_cell.angle_alpha   90.00
_cell.angle_beta   90.00
_cell.angle_gamma   90.00
#
_symmetry.space_group_name_H-M   'P 1'
#
loop_
_entity.id
_entity.type
_entity.pdbx_description
1 polymer ?
#
loop_
_entity_poly.entity_id
_entity_poly.type
_entity_poly.pdbx_seq_one_letter_code
_entity_poly.pdbx_strand_id
1 'polypeptide(L)'
;MKLTRFVMTAALLASLAFFNQGLDAKEKQKAKQAPVALDGNCAVCLVKGQKVVKGSAEHSVVYDGQTYLFPSEEVKNVFVANPAKYVPALNGDCSVCFAHHDGVRNPGKIDHVSFYQGRVFLFPNTQIKSVFDQSPQKYADVDLACDGKCIVCKIDGGKDVPGKPEFTAIYKGKRYQFPSETVMQKFQSNPAKYVGKKAGAQKTSSTTTPASQLVSIKGTTGCAACEYGVHPKKDPNTLGLAVKSGDGKIYVIEGAHDSHPSLYKKRFESLKVSVKGKQIAQQGKFVWLEPQFIEKLQ
;
A
#
# COMPACT_ATOMS: atom_id res chain seq x y z
N MET A 1 17.06 -70.97 -67.64
CA MET A 1 18.15 -70.02 -67.96
C MET A 1 17.59 -68.61 -68.01
N LYS A 2 18.25 -67.67 -67.32
CA LYS A 2 18.19 -66.19 -67.41
C LYS A 2 16.86 -65.52 -66.96
N LEU A 3 16.74 -64.85 -65.80
CA LEU A 3 17.51 -63.77 -65.12
C LEU A 3 17.26 -62.37 -65.70
N THR A 4 16.53 -61.53 -64.96
CA THR A 4 16.74 -60.06 -64.70
C THR A 4 15.57 -59.56 -63.82
N ARG A 5 15.75 -59.34 -62.52
CA ARG A 5 16.16 -58.09 -61.83
C ARG A 5 15.44 -56.82 -62.31
N PHE A 6 14.46 -56.36 -61.53
CA PHE A 6 14.19 -54.94 -61.34
C PHE A 6 14.09 -54.65 -59.84
N VAL A 7 15.01 -53.81 -59.37
CA VAL A 7 15.05 -53.25 -58.02
C VAL A 7 14.37 -51.88 -58.12
N MET A 8 13.32 -51.64 -57.34
CA MET A 8 12.97 -50.28 -56.92
C MET A 8 12.39 -50.32 -55.50
N THR A 9 13.25 -49.89 -54.59
CA THR A 9 13.02 -49.34 -53.25
C THR A 9 11.61 -48.82 -52.98
N ALA A 10 10.88 -49.48 -52.08
CA ALA A 10 9.75 -48.89 -51.37
C ALA A 10 10.28 -48.21 -50.08
N ALA A 11 10.15 -46.90 -50.05
CA ALA A 11 10.64 -46.03 -48.98
C ALA A 11 9.87 -46.26 -47.66
N LEU A 12 10.62 -46.27 -46.56
CA LEU A 12 10.13 -46.20 -45.18
C LEU A 12 9.17 -45.00 -45.00
N LEU A 13 7.93 -45.28 -44.59
CA LEU A 13 7.08 -44.33 -43.88
C LEU A 13 7.06 -44.73 -42.40
N ALA A 14 8.12 -44.37 -41.68
CA ALA A 14 8.12 -44.37 -40.21
C ALA A 14 7.70 -42.97 -39.76
N SER A 15 6.40 -42.82 -39.51
CA SER A 15 5.75 -41.60 -39.04
C SER A 15 6.40 -41.10 -37.75
N LEU A 16 6.83 -39.83 -37.77
CA LEU A 16 7.29 -39.07 -36.62
C LEU A 16 6.18 -38.96 -35.57
N ALA A 17 6.19 -39.85 -34.59
CA ALA A 17 5.57 -39.60 -33.29
C ALA A 17 6.60 -38.94 -32.37
N PHE A 18 6.13 -38.11 -31.45
CA PHE A 18 6.86 -37.40 -30.39
C PHE A 18 7.48 -36.04 -30.75
N PHE A 19 6.63 -35.06 -31.04
CA PHE A 19 6.85 -33.69 -30.59
C PHE A 19 5.54 -33.12 -30.06
N ASN A 20 5.23 -33.38 -28.80
CA ASN A 20 4.23 -32.58 -28.08
C ASN A 20 4.47 -32.57 -26.56
N GLN A 21 5.70 -32.27 -26.16
CA GLN A 21 6.03 -31.91 -24.77
C GLN A 21 6.88 -30.64 -24.81
N GLY A 22 6.21 -29.49 -24.80
CA GLY A 22 6.91 -28.20 -24.83
C GLY A 22 6.02 -26.97 -24.73
N LEU A 23 4.71 -27.11 -24.92
CA LEU A 23 3.78 -25.98 -24.83
C LEU A 23 3.27 -25.74 -23.40
N ASP A 24 3.16 -26.76 -22.54
CA ASP A 24 2.73 -26.58 -21.14
C ASP A 24 3.77 -25.90 -20.23
N ALA A 25 5.06 -26.01 -20.56
CA ALA A 25 6.13 -25.42 -19.75
C ALA A 25 6.29 -23.91 -19.97
N LYS A 26 5.83 -23.40 -21.13
CA LYS A 26 6.02 -22.00 -21.53
C LYS A 26 4.86 -21.08 -21.11
N GLU A 27 3.70 -21.65 -20.77
CA GLU A 27 2.57 -20.89 -20.23
C GLU A 27 2.71 -20.58 -18.72
N LYS A 28 3.55 -21.35 -18.00
CA LYS A 28 3.86 -21.12 -16.57
C LYS A 28 4.88 -20.01 -16.29
N GLN A 29 5.42 -19.35 -17.32
CA GLN A 29 6.49 -18.34 -17.17
C GLN A 29 6.18 -17.02 -17.89
N LYS A 30 5.08 -16.32 -17.56
CA LYS A 30 5.05 -14.84 -17.76
C LYS A 30 3.90 -14.05 -17.10
N ALA A 31 3.54 -14.32 -15.86
CA ALA A 31 2.93 -13.29 -15.01
C ALA A 31 3.99 -12.83 -14.01
N LYS A 32 4.26 -11.52 -13.95
CA LYS A 32 5.06 -10.92 -12.87
C LYS A 32 4.37 -11.32 -11.56
N GLN A 33 4.91 -12.31 -10.84
CA GLN A 33 4.22 -12.92 -9.72
C GLN A 33 3.95 -11.83 -8.67
N ALA A 34 2.68 -11.65 -8.30
CA ALA A 34 2.29 -10.69 -7.28
C ALA A 34 3.05 -11.01 -5.98
N PRO A 35 3.48 -9.99 -5.21
CA PRO A 35 4.22 -10.21 -3.97
C PRO A 35 3.43 -11.14 -3.04
N VAL A 36 4.15 -12.04 -2.37
CA VAL A 36 3.54 -12.98 -1.42
C VAL A 36 3.09 -12.20 -0.18
N ALA A 37 1.80 -12.30 0.14
CA ALA A 37 1.23 -11.68 1.33
C ALA A 37 1.64 -12.44 2.59
N LEU A 38 1.68 -11.72 3.73
CA LEU A 38 1.76 -12.31 5.08
C LEU A 38 2.97 -13.25 5.28
N ASP A 39 4.07 -13.01 4.57
CA ASP A 39 5.25 -13.88 4.56
C ASP A 39 4.90 -15.36 4.18
N GLY A 40 3.84 -15.50 3.38
CA GLY A 40 3.28 -16.76 2.92
C GLY A 40 2.55 -17.54 4.00
N ASN A 41 2.01 -16.87 5.02
CA ASN A 41 1.13 -17.44 6.02
C ASN A 41 -0.35 -17.27 5.64
N CYS A 42 -1.16 -18.21 6.09
CA CYS A 42 -2.56 -18.35 5.77
C CYS A 42 -3.43 -17.25 6.37
N ALA A 43 -3.99 -16.38 5.53
CA ALA A 43 -4.89 -15.29 5.93
C ALA A 43 -6.14 -15.79 6.68
N VAL A 44 -6.75 -16.88 6.20
CA VAL A 44 -7.94 -17.49 6.84
C VAL A 44 -7.60 -18.01 8.24
N CYS A 45 -6.43 -18.60 8.40
CA CYS A 45 -5.96 -19.19 9.65
C CYS A 45 -5.66 -18.11 10.69
N LEU A 46 -5.11 -16.96 10.26
CA LEU A 46 -4.98 -15.79 11.12
C LEU A 46 -6.34 -15.28 11.57
N VAL A 47 -7.28 -15.03 10.65
CA VAL A 47 -8.57 -14.42 11.00
C VAL A 47 -9.46 -15.34 11.83
N LYS A 48 -9.60 -16.62 11.45
CA LYS A 48 -10.51 -17.57 12.15
C LYS A 48 -9.88 -18.21 13.37
N GLY A 49 -8.57 -18.44 13.35
CA GLY A 49 -7.88 -19.23 14.37
C GLY A 49 -6.85 -18.45 15.18
N GLN A 50 -6.52 -17.21 14.78
CA GLN A 50 -5.41 -16.43 15.35
C GLN A 50 -4.09 -17.20 15.37
N LYS A 51 -3.89 -18.04 14.35
CA LYS A 51 -2.71 -18.92 14.21
C LYS A 51 -1.91 -18.56 12.97
N VAL A 52 -0.59 -18.48 13.15
CA VAL A 52 0.36 -18.39 12.04
C VAL A 52 0.56 -19.80 11.50
N VAL A 53 -0.05 -20.08 10.36
CA VAL A 53 0.05 -21.37 9.66
C VAL A 53 0.64 -21.11 8.29
N LYS A 54 1.75 -21.78 7.96
CA LYS A 54 2.38 -21.64 6.66
C LYS A 54 1.45 -22.16 5.57
N GLY A 55 1.31 -21.39 4.49
CA GLY A 55 0.65 -21.85 3.27
C GLY A 55 1.61 -22.52 2.30
N SER A 56 1.05 -23.25 1.35
CA SER A 56 1.77 -23.87 0.22
C SER A 56 1.58 -23.04 -1.05
N ALA A 57 2.60 -23.02 -1.91
CA ALA A 57 2.50 -22.42 -3.25
C ALA A 57 1.46 -23.13 -4.14
N GLU A 58 1.21 -24.41 -3.87
CA GLU A 58 0.21 -25.24 -4.58
C GLU A 58 -1.22 -24.76 -4.32
N HIS A 59 -1.47 -24.18 -3.15
CA HIS A 59 -2.78 -23.63 -2.77
C HIS A 59 -2.67 -22.11 -2.67
N SER A 60 -2.52 -21.44 -3.81
CA SER A 60 -2.37 -19.99 -3.88
C SER A 60 -3.53 -19.28 -4.59
N VAL A 61 -3.79 -18.04 -4.19
CA VAL A 61 -4.78 -17.15 -4.83
C VAL A 61 -4.17 -15.75 -4.95
N VAL A 62 -4.23 -15.15 -6.13
CA VAL A 62 -3.91 -13.73 -6.31
C VAL A 62 -5.16 -12.91 -6.05
N TYR A 63 -5.09 -11.99 -5.08
CA TYR A 63 -6.19 -11.08 -4.76
C TYR A 63 -5.65 -9.70 -4.41
N ASP A 64 -6.26 -8.66 -4.98
CA ASP A 64 -5.89 -7.25 -4.83
C ASP A 64 -4.37 -6.97 -4.95
N GLY A 65 -3.74 -7.63 -5.93
CA GLY A 65 -2.33 -7.45 -6.24
C GLY A 65 -1.36 -8.17 -5.30
N GLN A 66 -1.83 -9.10 -4.47
CA GLN A 66 -0.99 -9.94 -3.61
C GLN A 66 -1.29 -11.43 -3.80
N THR A 67 -0.28 -12.27 -3.59
CA THR A 67 -0.40 -13.74 -3.61
C THR A 67 -0.61 -14.26 -2.19
N TYR A 68 -1.78 -14.83 -1.90
CA TYR A 68 -2.09 -15.50 -0.64
C TYR A 68 -1.86 -17.00 -0.75
N LEU A 69 -1.27 -17.60 0.28
CA LEU A 69 -0.96 -19.04 0.34
C LEU A 69 -1.78 -19.72 1.44
N PHE A 70 -2.23 -20.95 1.19
CA PHE A 70 -3.06 -21.71 2.12
C PHE A 70 -2.49 -23.11 2.40
N PRO A 71 -2.75 -23.70 3.57
CA PRO A 71 -2.20 -25.01 3.93
C PRO A 71 -2.91 -26.16 3.20
N SER A 72 -4.11 -25.94 2.67
CA SER A 72 -4.88 -26.93 1.93
C SER A 72 -5.86 -26.27 0.95
N GLU A 73 -6.39 -27.08 0.03
CA GLU A 73 -7.41 -26.67 -0.94
C GLU A 73 -8.71 -26.20 -0.27
N GLU A 74 -9.12 -26.85 0.83
CA GLU A 74 -10.33 -26.49 1.57
C GLU A 74 -10.21 -25.09 2.17
N VAL A 75 -9.04 -24.76 2.75
CA VAL A 75 -8.79 -23.43 3.34
C VAL A 75 -8.69 -22.37 2.24
N LYS A 76 -8.12 -22.70 1.08
CA LYS A 76 -8.14 -21.83 -0.10
C LYS A 76 -9.57 -21.51 -0.52
N ASN A 77 -10.45 -22.51 -0.58
CA ASN A 77 -11.84 -22.33 -0.99
C ASN A 77 -12.63 -21.45 -0.01
N VAL A 78 -12.34 -21.52 1.29
CA VAL A 78 -12.87 -20.58 2.29
C VAL A 78 -12.47 -19.13 1.96
N PHE A 79 -11.22 -18.90 1.55
CA PHE A 79 -10.77 -17.56 1.15
C PHE A 79 -11.47 -17.08 -0.13
N VAL A 80 -11.53 -17.93 -1.16
CA VAL A 80 -12.13 -17.60 -2.47
C VAL A 80 -13.60 -17.22 -2.32
N ALA A 81 -14.34 -17.86 -1.42
CA ALA A 81 -15.75 -17.56 -1.19
C ALA A 81 -15.99 -16.12 -0.70
N ASN A 82 -15.08 -15.54 0.10
CA ASN A 82 -15.18 -14.16 0.54
C ASN A 82 -13.81 -13.59 0.94
N PRO A 83 -12.96 -13.19 -0.03
CA PRO A 83 -11.59 -12.78 0.25
C PRO A 83 -11.53 -11.50 1.09
N ALA A 84 -12.48 -10.58 0.89
CA ALA A 84 -12.56 -9.30 1.61
C ALA A 84 -12.66 -9.47 3.14
N LYS A 85 -13.18 -10.61 3.61
CA LYS A 85 -13.25 -10.95 5.04
C LYS A 85 -11.91 -11.35 5.65
N TYR A 86 -10.98 -11.86 4.83
CA TYR A 86 -9.77 -12.52 5.30
C TYR A 86 -8.50 -11.72 5.06
N VAL A 87 -8.50 -10.79 4.10
CA VAL A 87 -7.32 -9.97 3.86
C VAL A 87 -7.01 -9.07 5.06
N PRO A 88 -5.71 -8.83 5.36
CA PRO A 88 -5.32 -7.87 6.37
C PRO A 88 -5.75 -6.44 5.98
N ALA A 89 -6.01 -5.61 6.99
CA ALA A 89 -6.27 -4.19 6.79
C ALA A 89 -5.15 -3.52 5.98
N LEU A 90 -5.51 -2.58 5.10
CA LEU A 90 -4.55 -1.94 4.17
C LEU A 90 -3.63 -2.91 3.42
N ASN A 91 -4.11 -4.11 3.06
CA ASN A 91 -3.27 -5.13 2.43
C ASN A 91 -2.04 -5.55 3.25
N GLY A 92 -2.06 -5.33 4.57
CA GLY A 92 -0.95 -5.65 5.47
C GLY A 92 -0.01 -4.49 5.75
N ASP A 93 -0.31 -3.29 5.23
CA ASP A 93 0.36 -2.08 5.68
C ASP A 93 -0.15 -1.61 7.03
N CYS A 94 0.74 -0.95 7.77
CA CYS A 94 0.54 -0.39 9.08
C CYS A 94 -0.54 0.71 9.08
N SER A 95 -1.69 0.43 9.70
CA SER A 95 -2.81 1.38 9.83
C SER A 95 -2.45 2.62 10.65
N VAL A 96 -1.67 2.47 11.71
CA VAL A 96 -1.16 3.59 12.53
C VAL A 96 -0.24 4.49 11.69
N CYS A 97 0.67 3.90 10.93
CA CYS A 97 1.59 4.62 10.06
C CYS A 97 0.83 5.35 8.96
N PHE A 98 -0.17 4.70 8.36
CA PHE A 98 -1.05 5.31 7.37
C PHE A 98 -1.78 6.54 7.94
N ALA A 99 -2.29 6.45 9.18
CA ALA A 99 -2.96 7.55 9.85
C ALA A 99 -2.03 8.71 10.21
N HIS A 100 -0.84 8.40 10.75
CA HIS A 100 0.10 9.40 11.25
C HIS A 100 0.95 10.06 10.16
N HIS A 101 1.08 9.42 8.99
CA HIS A 101 1.94 9.89 7.90
C HIS A 101 1.16 10.15 6.60
N ASP A 102 -0.02 10.76 6.71
CA ASP A 102 -0.81 11.25 5.57
C ASP A 102 -0.98 10.22 4.43
N GLY A 103 -1.28 8.97 4.81
CA GLY A 103 -1.56 7.88 3.89
C GLY A 103 -0.34 7.17 3.30
N VAL A 104 0.86 7.42 3.82
CA VAL A 104 2.06 6.65 3.43
C VAL A 104 1.87 5.17 3.83
N ARG A 105 2.17 4.29 2.87
CA ARG A 105 2.10 2.83 3.04
C ARG A 105 3.41 2.36 3.65
N ASN A 106 3.33 1.68 4.79
CA ASN A 106 4.48 1.09 5.46
C ASN A 106 4.15 -0.37 5.80
N PRO A 107 4.82 -1.36 5.20
CA PRO A 107 4.51 -2.76 5.43
C PRO A 107 4.62 -3.17 6.90
N GLY A 108 3.64 -3.91 7.39
CA GLY A 108 3.73 -4.60 8.67
C GLY A 108 4.42 -5.97 8.54
N LYS A 109 4.64 -6.61 9.69
CA LYS A 109 5.28 -7.95 9.79
C LYS A 109 4.38 -8.94 10.50
N ILE A 110 4.48 -10.21 10.14
CA ILE A 110 3.66 -11.27 10.75
C ILE A 110 3.94 -11.45 12.25
N ASP A 111 5.14 -11.09 12.71
CA ASP A 111 5.53 -11.13 14.13
C ASP A 111 4.87 -10.01 14.98
N HIS A 112 4.20 -9.05 14.32
CA HIS A 112 3.60 -7.88 14.94
C HIS A 112 2.15 -7.72 14.49
N VAL A 113 1.34 -8.73 14.79
CA VAL A 113 -0.07 -8.80 14.43
C VAL A 113 -0.97 -8.43 15.60
N SER A 114 -1.99 -7.62 15.34
CA SER A 114 -3.13 -7.44 16.25
C SER A 114 -4.43 -7.85 15.56
N PHE A 115 -5.38 -8.30 16.38
CA PHE A 115 -6.71 -8.71 15.94
C PHE A 115 -7.74 -7.76 16.54
N TYR A 116 -8.61 -7.20 15.71
CA TYR A 116 -9.66 -6.31 16.19
C TYR A 116 -10.89 -6.40 15.28
N GLN A 117 -12.07 -6.57 15.88
CA GLN A 117 -13.36 -6.70 15.18
C GLN A 117 -13.33 -7.72 14.02
N GLY A 118 -12.73 -8.89 14.26
CA GLY A 118 -12.63 -9.97 13.26
C GLY A 118 -11.68 -9.68 12.10
N ARG A 119 -10.83 -8.66 12.21
CA ARG A 119 -9.84 -8.27 11.21
C ARG A 119 -8.41 -8.40 11.74
N VAL A 120 -7.47 -8.52 10.81
CA VAL A 120 -6.03 -8.63 11.06
C VAL A 120 -5.33 -7.32 10.70
N PHE A 121 -4.45 -6.86 11.59
CA PHE A 121 -3.64 -5.66 11.44
C PHE A 121 -2.18 -6.03 11.64
N LEU A 122 -1.29 -5.54 10.78
CA LEU A 122 0.15 -5.79 10.86
C LEU A 122 0.91 -4.49 11.10
N PHE A 123 1.99 -4.56 11.87
CA PHE A 123 2.81 -3.41 12.23
C PHE A 123 4.30 -3.68 11.97
N PRO A 124 5.12 -2.64 11.75
CA PRO A 124 6.54 -2.82 11.45
C PRO A 124 7.35 -3.27 12.68
N ASN A 125 6.86 -2.99 13.89
CA ASN A 125 7.50 -3.32 15.17
C ASN A 125 6.47 -3.32 16.33
N THR A 126 6.91 -3.82 17.49
CA THR A 126 6.12 -3.90 18.72
C THR A 126 5.66 -2.53 19.25
N GLN A 127 6.45 -1.47 19.08
CA GLN A 127 6.10 -0.12 19.56
C GLN A 127 4.86 0.41 18.84
N ILE A 128 4.84 0.34 17.51
CA ILE A 128 3.69 0.80 16.71
C ILE A 128 2.48 -0.12 16.90
N LYS A 129 2.70 -1.42 17.08
CA LYS A 129 1.64 -2.35 17.49
C LYS A 129 0.98 -1.93 18.80
N SER A 130 1.77 -1.55 19.81
CA SER A 130 1.25 -1.08 21.10
C SER A 130 0.39 0.19 20.97
N VAL A 131 0.76 1.10 20.06
CA VAL A 131 -0.07 2.29 19.75
C VAL A 131 -1.45 1.89 19.23
N PHE A 132 -1.51 0.89 18.33
CA PHE A 132 -2.79 0.36 17.87
C PHE A 132 -3.57 -0.31 19.01
N ASP A 133 -2.91 -1.18 19.79
CA ASP A 133 -3.56 -1.96 20.85
C ASP A 133 -4.19 -1.07 21.94
N GLN A 134 -3.61 0.10 22.21
CA GLN A 134 -4.16 1.08 23.18
C GLN A 134 -5.39 1.84 22.67
N SER A 135 -5.58 1.95 21.34
CA SER A 135 -6.68 2.75 20.76
C SER A 135 -7.08 2.25 19.37
N PRO A 136 -7.48 0.97 19.22
CA PRO A 136 -7.67 0.35 17.91
C PRO A 136 -8.75 1.04 17.08
N GLN A 137 -9.80 1.56 17.72
CA GLN A 137 -10.88 2.31 17.08
C GLN A 137 -10.41 3.56 16.32
N LYS A 138 -9.27 4.17 16.68
CA LYS A 138 -8.71 5.32 15.95
C LYS A 138 -8.10 4.94 14.61
N TYR A 139 -7.72 3.67 14.44
CA TYR A 139 -6.91 3.19 13.34
C TYR A 139 -7.58 2.08 12.53
N ALA A 140 -8.61 1.44 13.06
CA ALA A 140 -9.24 0.27 12.45
C ALA A 140 -9.88 0.58 11.09
N ASP A 141 -10.41 1.79 10.89
CA ASP A 141 -11.17 2.16 9.69
C ASP A 141 -10.44 3.16 8.79
N VAL A 142 -9.13 3.33 8.94
CA VAL A 142 -8.32 4.19 8.04
C VAL A 142 -8.32 3.68 6.59
N ASP A 143 -8.69 2.41 6.38
CA ASP A 143 -8.87 1.79 5.07
C ASP A 143 -10.31 1.80 4.56
N LEU A 144 -11.28 2.26 5.37
CA LEU A 144 -12.66 2.41 4.94
C LEU A 144 -12.78 3.62 4.01
N ALA A 145 -13.08 3.34 2.74
CA ALA A 145 -13.27 4.37 1.75
C ALA A 145 -14.63 5.07 1.92
N CYS A 146 -14.68 6.36 1.55
CA CYS A 146 -15.90 7.15 1.48
C CYS A 146 -16.72 7.15 2.80
N ASP A 147 -16.05 7.01 3.94
CA ASP A 147 -16.69 6.90 5.26
C ASP A 147 -17.78 5.80 5.30
N GLY A 148 -17.56 4.70 4.57
CA GLY A 148 -18.49 3.57 4.45
C GLY A 148 -19.67 3.82 3.51
N LYS A 149 -19.72 4.97 2.82
CA LYS A 149 -20.75 5.27 1.82
C LYS A 149 -20.43 4.61 0.48
N CYS A 150 -21.50 4.24 -0.22
CA CYS A 150 -21.47 3.61 -1.52
C CYS A 150 -20.97 4.56 -2.63
N ILE A 151 -19.71 4.38 -3.07
CA ILE A 151 -19.11 5.18 -4.15
C ILE A 151 -19.86 5.03 -5.49
N VAL A 152 -20.38 3.84 -5.80
CA VAL A 152 -21.17 3.60 -7.02
C VAL A 152 -22.47 4.42 -7.00
N CYS A 153 -23.16 4.43 -5.86
CA CYS A 153 -24.41 5.16 -5.67
C CYS A 153 -24.19 6.67 -5.80
N LYS A 154 -23.03 7.15 -5.31
CA LYS A 154 -22.63 8.55 -5.45
C LYS A 154 -22.32 8.92 -6.90
N ILE A 155 -21.52 8.12 -7.60
CA ILE A 155 -21.06 8.42 -8.96
C ILE A 155 -22.17 8.25 -10.00
N ASP A 156 -22.96 7.17 -9.93
CA ASP A 156 -23.99 6.88 -10.93
C ASP A 156 -25.34 7.55 -10.60
N GLY A 157 -25.65 7.77 -9.31
CA GLY A 157 -26.96 8.24 -8.86
C GLY A 157 -26.93 9.55 -8.07
N GLY A 158 -25.77 10.12 -7.76
CA GLY A 158 -25.63 11.36 -6.98
C GLY A 158 -25.97 11.24 -5.48
N LYS A 159 -26.34 10.04 -5.01
CA LYS A 159 -26.88 9.81 -3.66
C LYS A 159 -25.81 9.34 -2.69
N ASP A 160 -25.87 9.86 -1.47
CA ASP A 160 -25.11 9.34 -0.34
C ASP A 160 -25.90 8.18 0.28
N VAL A 161 -25.53 6.95 -0.09
CA VAL A 161 -26.16 5.73 0.43
C VAL A 161 -25.17 5.02 1.34
N PRO A 162 -25.51 4.70 2.60
CA PRO A 162 -24.64 3.92 3.46
C PRO A 162 -24.43 2.51 2.88
N GLY A 163 -23.19 2.06 2.84
CA GLY A 163 -22.88 0.67 2.54
C GLY A 163 -23.11 -0.23 3.75
N LYS A 164 -23.08 -1.54 3.52
CA LYS A 164 -23.18 -2.54 4.58
C LYS A 164 -21.91 -3.40 4.62
N PRO A 165 -21.41 -3.79 5.81
CA PRO A 165 -20.19 -4.61 5.94
C PRO A 165 -20.24 -5.95 5.20
N GLU A 166 -21.40 -6.58 5.09
CA GLU A 166 -21.58 -7.84 4.35
C GLU A 166 -21.33 -7.69 2.84
N PHE A 167 -21.48 -6.47 2.29
CA PHE A 167 -21.22 -6.15 0.90
C PHE A 167 -19.97 -5.26 0.78
N THR A 168 -18.81 -5.84 1.13
CA THR A 168 -17.51 -5.16 1.07
C THR A 168 -16.67 -5.68 -0.09
N ALA A 169 -16.10 -4.78 -0.89
CA ALA A 169 -15.04 -5.09 -1.84
C ALA A 169 -13.72 -4.43 -1.43
N ILE A 170 -12.60 -5.09 -1.74
CA ILE A 170 -11.26 -4.54 -1.56
C ILE A 170 -10.72 -4.07 -2.91
N TYR A 171 -10.15 -2.88 -2.94
CA TYR A 171 -9.44 -2.37 -4.10
C TYR A 171 -8.28 -1.47 -3.66
N LYS A 172 -7.05 -1.83 -4.04
CA LYS A 172 -5.80 -1.15 -3.69
C LYS A 172 -5.58 -1.01 -2.17
N GLY A 173 -5.99 -2.04 -1.43
CA GLY A 173 -5.95 -2.12 0.03
C GLY A 173 -6.99 -1.25 0.74
N LYS A 174 -7.96 -0.68 0.02
CA LYS A 174 -9.08 0.06 0.62
C LYS A 174 -10.35 -0.78 0.61
N ARG A 175 -11.15 -0.66 1.67
CA ARG A 175 -12.46 -1.29 1.86
C ARG A 175 -13.55 -0.36 1.34
N TYR A 176 -14.33 -0.83 0.37
CA TYR A 176 -15.51 -0.14 -0.14
C TYR A 176 -16.76 -0.93 0.25
N GLN A 177 -17.77 -0.25 0.79
CA GLN A 177 -19.02 -0.86 1.24
C GLN A 177 -20.19 -0.45 0.36
N PHE A 178 -21.12 -1.37 0.15
CA PHE A 178 -22.25 -1.18 -0.77
C PHE A 178 -23.57 -1.58 -0.10
N PRO A 179 -24.72 -1.04 -0.54
CA PRO A 179 -26.01 -1.36 0.08
C PRO A 179 -26.51 -2.77 -0.27
N SER A 180 -25.99 -3.37 -1.35
CA SER A 180 -26.36 -4.69 -1.85
C SER A 180 -25.22 -5.34 -2.65
N GLU A 181 -25.31 -6.67 -2.79
CA GLU A 181 -24.38 -7.47 -3.59
C GLU A 181 -24.32 -7.01 -5.06
N THR A 182 -25.46 -6.71 -5.68
CA THR A 182 -25.52 -6.23 -7.08
C THR A 182 -24.69 -4.96 -7.28
N VAL A 183 -24.73 -4.03 -6.32
CA VAL A 183 -23.97 -2.78 -6.40
C VAL A 183 -22.47 -3.03 -6.15
N MET A 184 -22.14 -3.95 -5.24
CA MET A 184 -20.76 -4.40 -5.02
C MET A 184 -20.16 -5.06 -6.27
N GLN A 185 -20.88 -5.98 -6.92
CA GLN A 185 -20.44 -6.64 -8.15
C GLN A 185 -20.24 -5.63 -9.29
N LYS A 186 -21.13 -4.62 -9.38
CA LYS A 186 -20.98 -3.50 -10.31
C LYS A 186 -19.72 -2.66 -10.07
N PHE A 187 -19.28 -2.52 -8.82
CA PHE A 187 -17.97 -1.92 -8.51
C PHE A 187 -16.83 -2.85 -8.95
N GLN A 188 -16.89 -4.13 -8.57
CA GLN A 188 -15.85 -5.12 -8.84
C GLN A 188 -15.57 -5.35 -10.33
N SER A 189 -16.57 -5.18 -11.20
CA SER A 189 -16.38 -5.31 -12.66
C SER A 189 -15.53 -4.20 -13.27
N ASN A 190 -15.53 -3.00 -12.68
CA ASN A 190 -14.66 -1.90 -13.09
C ASN A 190 -14.42 -0.90 -11.94
N PRO A 191 -13.57 -1.24 -10.96
CA PRO A 191 -13.32 -0.36 -9.81
C PRO A 191 -12.70 0.98 -10.23
N ALA A 192 -11.87 0.96 -11.27
CA ALA A 192 -11.18 2.14 -11.78
C ALA A 192 -12.15 3.24 -12.26
N LYS A 193 -13.33 2.87 -12.79
CA LYS A 193 -14.40 3.83 -13.14
C LYS A 193 -14.81 4.71 -11.95
N TYR A 194 -14.94 4.10 -10.77
CA TYR A 194 -15.48 4.76 -9.59
C TYR A 194 -14.40 5.45 -8.76
N VAL A 195 -13.20 4.84 -8.68
CA VAL A 195 -12.07 5.38 -7.91
C VAL A 195 -11.26 6.40 -8.72
N GLY A 196 -11.40 6.40 -10.05
CA GLY A 196 -10.67 7.24 -11.01
C GLY A 196 -11.16 8.68 -11.17
N LYS A 197 -12.21 9.09 -10.46
CA LYS A 197 -12.56 10.50 -10.28
C LYS A 197 -12.44 10.80 -8.79
N LYS A 198 -11.65 11.80 -8.40
CA LYS A 198 -11.78 12.41 -7.08
C LYS A 198 -13.25 12.79 -6.90
N ALA A 199 -14.01 11.96 -6.19
CA ALA A 199 -15.39 12.25 -5.84
C ALA A 199 -15.34 13.48 -4.93
N GLY A 200 -15.80 14.62 -5.47
CA GLY A 200 -16.07 15.84 -4.71
C GLY A 200 -14.82 16.60 -4.27
N ALA A 201 -14.44 17.58 -5.09
CA ALA A 201 -13.67 18.71 -4.65
C ALA A 201 -14.36 19.40 -3.46
N GLN A 202 -13.73 19.38 -2.28
CA GLN A 202 -13.56 20.64 -1.60
C GLN A 202 -12.55 21.41 -2.45
N LYS A 203 -13.03 22.48 -3.10
CA LYS A 203 -12.31 23.30 -4.08
C LYS A 203 -10.84 23.48 -3.69
N THR A 204 -9.94 23.02 -4.56
CA THR A 204 -8.89 23.86 -5.17
C THR A 204 -8.23 23.08 -6.31
N SER A 205 -8.50 23.55 -7.53
CA SER A 205 -7.54 23.78 -8.62
C SER A 205 -6.22 23.00 -8.50
N SER A 206 -6.06 21.91 -9.26
CA SER A 206 -5.53 21.90 -10.63
C SER A 206 -4.05 21.55 -10.66
N THR A 207 -3.74 20.53 -11.44
CA THR A 207 -2.42 20.17 -11.92
C THR A 207 -1.71 21.41 -12.47
N THR A 208 -0.65 21.83 -11.80
CA THR A 208 0.48 22.53 -12.42
C THR A 208 1.64 22.28 -11.48
N THR A 209 2.76 21.78 -11.99
CA THR A 209 4.06 21.96 -11.35
C THR A 209 4.19 23.45 -10.98
N PRO A 210 4.12 23.87 -9.70
CA PRO A 210 4.27 25.27 -9.41
C PRO A 210 5.75 25.59 -9.39
N ALA A 211 6.11 26.67 -10.08
CA ALA A 211 7.38 27.34 -9.92
C ALA A 211 7.73 27.44 -8.41
N SER A 212 9.01 27.22 -8.15
CA SER A 212 9.65 27.31 -6.84
C SER A 212 9.17 28.49 -6.00
N GLN A 213 8.17 28.28 -5.16
CA GLN A 213 7.73 29.32 -4.25
C GLN A 213 8.78 29.45 -3.15
N LEU A 214 9.36 30.64 -3.05
CA LEU A 214 10.22 31.02 -1.94
C LEU A 214 9.34 31.19 -0.69
N VAL A 215 9.69 30.49 0.37
CA VAL A 215 8.98 30.47 1.64
C VAL A 215 9.92 30.96 2.73
N SER A 216 9.45 31.92 3.54
CA SER A 216 10.12 32.39 4.75
C SER A 216 9.28 32.01 5.97
N ILE A 217 9.83 31.18 6.85
CA ILE A 217 9.13 30.67 8.04
C ILE A 217 9.96 30.91 9.30
N LYS A 218 9.27 31.14 10.41
CA LYS A 218 9.86 31.11 11.76
C LYS A 218 9.24 29.97 12.54
N GLY A 219 10.05 29.32 13.37
CA GLY A 219 9.59 28.18 14.15
C GLY A 219 10.66 27.65 15.09
N THR A 220 10.39 26.50 15.69
CA THR A 220 11.34 25.79 16.55
C THR A 220 11.86 24.54 15.86
N THR A 221 13.14 24.23 16.02
CA THR A 221 13.73 23.01 15.46
C THR A 221 13.16 21.76 16.12
N GLY A 222 13.13 20.66 15.36
CA GLY A 222 12.83 19.31 15.84
C GLY A 222 13.51 18.27 14.96
N CYS A 223 13.50 17.01 15.39
CA CYS A 223 13.88 15.88 14.55
C CYS A 223 12.72 15.47 13.64
N ALA A 224 12.92 15.54 12.31
CA ALA A 224 11.87 15.25 11.33
C ALA A 224 11.33 13.81 11.47
N ALA A 225 12.23 12.82 11.51
CA ALA A 225 11.87 11.41 11.62
C ALA A 225 11.42 11.04 13.03
N CYS A 226 12.09 11.55 14.07
CA CYS A 226 11.84 11.13 15.45
C CYS A 226 10.51 11.67 16.00
N GLU A 227 10.21 12.95 15.75
CA GLU A 227 9.04 13.62 16.32
C GLU A 227 7.83 13.56 15.39
N TYR A 228 8.06 13.56 14.08
CA TYR A 228 7.00 13.69 13.09
C TYR A 228 6.92 12.53 12.09
N GLY A 229 7.86 11.57 12.16
CA GLY A 229 7.95 10.42 11.26
C GLY A 229 8.05 10.79 9.79
N VAL A 230 8.64 11.96 9.49
CA VAL A 230 8.85 12.45 8.12
C VAL A 230 10.35 12.52 7.83
N HIS A 231 10.75 12.08 6.64
CA HIS A 231 12.15 12.09 6.22
C HIS A 231 12.37 13.14 5.11
N PRO A 232 13.60 13.65 4.94
CA PRO A 232 13.96 14.44 3.76
C PRO A 232 13.69 13.67 2.46
N LYS A 233 13.32 14.38 1.39
CA LYS A 233 13.06 13.79 0.07
C LYS A 233 14.36 13.44 -0.64
N LYS A 234 15.41 14.24 -0.49
CA LYS A 234 16.69 14.00 -1.17
C LYS A 234 17.52 12.92 -0.49
N ASP A 235 17.41 12.79 0.83
CA ASP A 235 18.07 11.73 1.59
C ASP A 235 17.15 11.12 2.66
N PRO A 236 16.36 10.11 2.29
CA PRO A 236 15.41 9.47 3.19
C PRO A 236 16.04 8.68 4.35
N ASN A 237 17.35 8.40 4.30
CA ASN A 237 18.03 7.63 5.36
C ASN A 237 18.43 8.50 6.55
N THR A 238 18.30 9.82 6.44
CA THR A 238 18.63 10.76 7.51
C THR A 238 17.43 11.08 8.37
N LEU A 239 17.68 11.29 9.67
CA LEU A 239 16.63 11.66 10.61
C LEU A 239 16.00 13.03 10.32
N GLY A 240 16.67 13.89 9.53
CA GLY A 240 16.16 15.17 9.07
C GLY A 240 16.04 16.25 10.15
N LEU A 241 16.16 17.51 9.71
CA LEU A 241 15.82 18.68 10.53
C LEU A 241 14.40 19.11 10.18
N ALA A 242 13.54 19.21 11.17
CA ALA A 242 12.22 19.80 11.05
C ALA A 242 12.20 21.19 11.70
N VAL A 243 11.34 22.08 11.20
CA VAL A 243 10.98 23.33 11.85
C VAL A 243 9.46 23.38 12.00
N LYS A 244 8.98 23.37 13.24
CA LYS A 244 7.57 23.52 13.56
C LYS A 244 7.23 25.01 13.56
N SER A 245 6.39 25.44 12.61
CA SER A 245 5.95 26.83 12.53
C SER A 245 4.64 27.05 13.29
N GLY A 246 4.35 28.31 13.63
CA GLY A 246 3.15 28.71 14.35
C GLY A 246 1.85 28.49 13.57
N ASP A 247 1.93 28.31 12.25
CA ASP A 247 0.79 27.98 11.38
C ASP A 247 0.40 26.48 11.44
N GLY A 248 1.07 25.69 12.30
CA GLY A 248 0.80 24.26 12.49
C GLY A 248 1.48 23.35 11.47
N LYS A 249 2.25 23.90 10.52
CA LYS A 249 3.03 23.11 9.56
C LYS A 249 4.39 22.71 10.09
N ILE A 250 4.89 21.61 9.53
CA ILE A 250 6.21 21.06 9.81
C ILE A 250 7.06 21.17 8.54
N TYR A 251 8.11 21.97 8.61
CA TYR A 251 9.01 22.22 7.50
C TYR A 251 10.22 21.30 7.60
N VAL A 252 10.37 20.36 6.68
CA VAL A 252 11.54 19.47 6.57
C VAL A 252 12.61 20.17 5.75
N ILE A 253 13.77 20.37 6.36
CA ILE A 253 14.87 21.11 5.75
C ILE A 253 15.83 20.13 5.08
N GLU A 254 15.85 20.13 3.76
CA GLU A 254 16.71 19.27 2.96
C GLU A 254 18.19 19.57 3.20
N GLY A 255 19.02 18.52 3.26
CA GLY A 255 20.49 18.67 3.37
C GLY A 255 20.97 19.40 4.63
N ALA A 256 20.13 19.53 5.67
CA ALA A 256 20.49 20.25 6.89
C ALA A 256 21.65 19.59 7.67
N HIS A 257 21.84 18.28 7.52
CA HIS A 257 22.94 17.55 8.17
C HIS A 257 24.30 17.95 7.62
N ASP A 258 24.39 18.23 6.31
CA ASP A 258 25.62 18.66 5.65
C ASP A 258 25.82 20.18 5.73
N SER A 259 24.76 20.94 5.43
CA SER A 259 24.86 22.41 5.37
C SER A 259 24.94 23.09 6.74
N HIS A 260 24.32 22.50 7.76
CA HIS A 260 24.23 23.08 9.11
C HIS A 260 24.42 22.03 10.21
N PRO A 261 25.58 21.36 10.27
CA PRO A 261 25.80 20.20 11.15
C PRO A 261 25.62 20.53 12.63
N SER A 262 26.02 21.72 13.07
CA SER A 262 25.84 22.19 14.45
C SER A 262 24.37 22.41 14.80
N LEU A 263 23.56 22.92 13.87
CA LEU A 263 22.10 23.06 14.08
C LEU A 263 21.42 21.69 14.05
N TYR A 264 21.82 20.83 13.11
CA TYR A 264 21.30 19.48 12.97
C TYR A 264 21.54 18.63 14.22
N LYS A 265 22.73 18.68 14.83
CA LYS A 265 23.01 17.97 16.10
C LYS A 265 22.11 18.45 17.24
N LYS A 266 21.82 19.76 17.28
CA LYS A 266 20.99 20.42 18.31
C LYS A 266 19.51 20.45 17.97
N ARG A 267 19.05 19.73 16.93
CA ARG A 267 17.66 19.79 16.45
C ARG A 267 16.61 19.46 17.52
N PHE A 268 16.97 18.69 18.53
CA PHE A 268 16.12 18.30 19.65
C PHE A 268 15.96 19.38 20.74
N GLU A 269 16.74 20.46 20.69
CA GLU A 269 16.75 21.52 21.70
C GLU A 269 15.64 22.58 21.51
N SER A 270 14.72 22.39 20.56
CA SER A 270 13.63 23.33 20.25
C SER A 270 14.11 24.77 19.98
N LEU A 271 15.26 24.90 19.30
CA LEU A 271 15.87 26.21 19.01
C LEU A 271 14.97 27.04 18.10
N LYS A 272 14.78 28.31 18.41
CA LYS A 272 14.06 29.24 17.54
C LYS A 272 14.91 29.54 16.31
N VAL A 273 14.32 29.39 15.13
CA VAL A 273 14.99 29.62 13.85
C VAL A 273 14.09 30.36 12.88
N SER A 274 14.71 31.09 11.97
CA SER A 274 14.13 31.64 10.75
C SER A 274 14.73 30.90 9.56
N VAL A 275 13.90 30.34 8.70
CA VAL A 275 14.32 29.61 7.50
C VAL A 275 13.72 30.30 6.29
N LYS A 276 14.57 30.60 5.31
CA LYS A 276 14.14 30.99 3.97
C LYS A 276 14.60 29.92 2.99
N GLY A 277 13.68 29.40 2.20
CA GLY A 277 13.98 28.29 1.31
C GLY A 277 12.97 28.15 0.19
N LYS A 278 13.35 27.42 -0.83
CA LYS A 278 12.49 27.05 -1.94
C LYS A 278 11.65 25.84 -1.54
N GLN A 279 10.33 25.97 -1.61
CA GLN A 279 9.45 24.82 -1.41
C GLN A 279 9.59 23.85 -2.60
N ILE A 280 9.93 22.60 -2.29
CA ILE A 280 10.12 21.55 -3.31
C ILE A 280 9.02 20.48 -3.26
N ALA A 281 8.34 20.32 -2.13
CA ALA A 281 7.23 19.40 -1.98
C ALA A 281 6.33 19.83 -0.81
N GLN A 282 5.07 19.39 -0.85
CA GLN A 282 4.14 19.49 0.28
C GLN A 282 3.23 18.27 0.31
N GLN A 283 3.01 17.73 1.49
CA GLN A 283 2.12 16.60 1.76
C GLN A 283 1.47 16.83 3.12
N GLY A 284 0.16 17.07 3.14
CA GLY A 284 -0.55 17.40 4.37
C GLY A 284 0.06 18.63 5.07
N LYS A 285 0.41 18.47 6.35
CA LYS A 285 1.08 19.50 7.16
C LYS A 285 2.59 19.60 6.92
N PHE A 286 3.16 18.69 6.13
CA PHE A 286 4.59 18.62 5.86
C PHE A 286 4.95 19.42 4.61
N VAL A 287 5.97 20.25 4.73
CA VAL A 287 6.52 21.04 3.62
C VAL A 287 8.02 20.80 3.55
N TRP A 288 8.53 20.39 2.39
CA TRP A 288 9.97 20.23 2.20
C TRP A 288 10.55 21.49 1.59
N LEU A 289 11.56 22.04 2.26
CA LEU A 289 12.28 23.22 1.82
C LEU A 289 13.71 22.83 1.46
N GLU A 290 14.14 23.28 0.28
CA GLU A 290 15.53 23.45 -0.03
C GLU A 290 16.01 24.77 0.60
N PRO A 291 16.84 24.73 1.66
CA PRO A 291 17.20 25.94 2.40
C PRO A 291 18.11 26.84 1.56
N GLN A 292 17.79 28.13 1.51
CA GLN A 292 18.70 29.17 1.02
C GLN A 292 19.39 29.88 2.18
N PHE A 293 18.69 30.02 3.31
CA PHE A 293 19.18 30.69 4.49
C PHE A 293 18.53 30.11 5.75
N ILE A 294 19.32 29.90 6.80
CA ILE A 294 18.85 29.48 8.12
C ILE A 294 19.55 30.33 9.18
N GLU A 295 18.76 31.02 10.00
CA GLU A 295 19.24 31.88 11.07
C GLU A 295 18.66 31.44 12.41
N LYS A 296 19.50 31.35 13.44
CA LYS A 296 19.05 31.14 14.81
C LYS A 296 18.56 32.46 15.38
N LEU A 297 17.36 32.44 15.96
CA LEU A 297 16.79 33.58 16.66
C LEU A 297 17.15 33.46 18.14
N GLN A 298 17.63 34.55 18.74
CA GLN A 298 17.87 34.65 20.18
C GLN A 298 16.54 34.68 20.97
#